data_AF-R6IJX9-F1
#
_entry.id   AF-R6IJX9-F1
#
_cell.length_a   1.000
_cell.length_b   1.000
_cell.length_c   1.000
_cell.angle_alpha   90.00
_cell.angle_beta   90.00
_cell.angle_gamma   90.00
#
_symmetry.space_group_name_H-M   'P 1'
#
loop_
_entity.id
_entity.type
_entity.pdbx_description
1 polymer ?
#
loop_
_entity_poly.entity_id
_entity_poly.type
_entity_poly.pdbx_seq_one_letter_code
_entity_poly.pdbx_strand_id
1 'polypeptide(L)'
;MTEQEINKFIKRAAKEAALEAVKSALAVVKPAGKGNCYKQTEARLYAYPTLLENIKRYRLDIEDLKREKITEKSKDITSFSVDGIRLTPEERQAGKILAVEIKLQRDKKEVDEINAALKAIEGDEYYSVVAMKYFQKASDEKIAGQIPCAERTVRYNRSRLIKQMALRLYGAEAL
;
A
#
# COMPACT_ATOMS: atom_id res chain seq x y z
N MET A 1 25.58 -40.71 -11.19
CA MET A 1 25.03 -39.34 -11.17
C MET A 1 26.10 -38.40 -10.67
N THR A 2 26.39 -37.34 -11.41
CA THR A 2 27.41 -36.35 -11.00
C THR A 2 26.82 -35.37 -9.99
N GLU A 3 27.64 -34.76 -9.12
CA GLU A 3 27.20 -33.73 -8.15
C GLU A 3 26.37 -32.60 -8.80
N GLN A 4 26.65 -32.31 -10.07
CA GLN A 4 25.94 -31.30 -10.85
C GLN A 4 24.49 -31.71 -11.15
N GLU A 5 24.23 -32.99 -11.40
CA GLU A 5 22.88 -33.52 -11.62
C GLU A 5 22.06 -33.50 -10.33
N ILE A 6 22.70 -33.81 -9.19
CA ILE A 6 22.07 -33.76 -7.87
C ILE A 6 21.68 -32.32 -7.52
N ASN A 7 22.60 -31.35 -7.69
CA ASN A 7 22.32 -29.93 -7.43
C ASN A 7 21.21 -29.38 -8.34
N LYS A 8 21.14 -29.83 -9.60
CA LYS A 8 20.07 -29.45 -10.53
C LYS A 8 18.71 -30.01 -10.09
N PHE A 9 18.69 -31.25 -9.60
CA PHE A 9 17.49 -31.88 -9.05
C PHE A 9 16.98 -31.16 -7.80
N ILE A 10 17.89 -30.83 -6.86
CA ILE A 10 17.55 -30.09 -5.63
C ILE A 10 16.96 -28.71 -5.97
N LYS A 11 17.57 -27.96 -6.89
CA LYS A 11 17.05 -26.65 -7.31
C LYS A 11 15.68 -26.75 -7.96
N ARG A 12 15.43 -27.78 -8.76
CA ARG A 12 14.13 -28.01 -9.40
C ARG A 12 13.06 -28.36 -8.38
N ALA A 13 13.36 -29.30 -7.47
CA ALA A 13 12.46 -29.71 -6.40
C ALA A 13 12.10 -28.52 -5.48
N ALA A 14 13.09 -27.69 -5.11
CA ALA A 14 12.85 -26.48 -4.32
C ALA A 14 11.95 -25.47 -5.06
N LYS A 15 12.14 -25.30 -6.38
CA LYS A 15 11.31 -24.39 -7.20
C LYS A 15 9.87 -24.90 -7.35
N GLU A 16 9.70 -26.20 -7.55
CA GLU A 16 8.37 -26.84 -7.65
C GLU A 16 7.63 -26.78 -6.30
N ALA A 17 8.32 -27.06 -5.19
CA ALA A 17 7.76 -26.91 -3.85
C ALA A 17 7.36 -25.46 -3.53
N ALA A 18 8.20 -24.48 -3.90
CA ALA A 18 7.87 -23.07 -3.75
C ALA A 18 6.65 -22.66 -4.60
N LEU A 19 6.55 -23.16 -5.83
CA LEU A 19 5.39 -22.90 -6.70
C LEU A 19 4.10 -23.50 -6.15
N GLU A 20 4.14 -24.73 -5.63
CA GLU A 20 2.96 -25.35 -5.01
C GLU A 20 2.55 -24.67 -3.70
N ALA A 21 3.52 -24.24 -2.88
CA ALA A 21 3.25 -23.41 -1.71
C ALA A 21 2.58 -22.08 -2.09
N VAL A 22 3.01 -21.44 -3.18
CA VAL A 22 2.38 -20.20 -3.69
C VAL A 22 0.98 -20.46 -4.23
N LYS A 23 0.76 -21.51 -5.02
CA LYS A 23 -0.57 -21.86 -5.56
C LYS A 23 -1.55 -22.21 -4.46
N SER A 24 -1.13 -23.01 -3.48
CA SER A 24 -1.97 -23.36 -2.34
C SER A 24 -2.26 -22.14 -1.47
N ALA A 25 -1.28 -21.26 -1.24
CA ALA A 25 -1.53 -19.99 -0.57
C ALA A 25 -2.56 -19.13 -1.34
N LEU A 26 -2.41 -18.98 -2.66
CA LEU A 26 -3.36 -18.24 -3.52
C LEU A 26 -4.78 -18.84 -3.48
N ALA A 27 -4.92 -20.16 -3.44
CA ALA A 27 -6.21 -20.84 -3.33
C ALA A 27 -6.87 -20.67 -1.95
N VAL A 28 -6.07 -20.46 -0.89
CA VAL A 28 -6.53 -20.29 0.50
C VAL A 28 -6.79 -18.82 0.84
N VAL A 29 -6.25 -17.86 0.08
CA VAL A 29 -6.67 -16.45 0.16
C VAL A 29 -8.13 -16.37 -0.30
N LYS A 30 -9.04 -16.57 0.66
CA LYS A 30 -10.44 -16.20 0.49
C LYS A 30 -10.45 -14.71 0.14
N PRO A 31 -11.14 -14.30 -0.94
CA PRO A 31 -11.28 -12.87 -1.22
C PRO A 31 -11.87 -12.22 0.02
N ALA A 32 -11.25 -11.14 0.50
CA ALA A 32 -11.75 -10.37 1.62
C ALA A 32 -13.24 -10.10 1.33
N GLY A 33 -14.12 -10.64 2.18
CA GLY A 33 -15.51 -10.92 1.80
C GLY A 33 -16.17 -9.73 1.10
N LYS A 34 -16.81 -9.97 -0.07
CA LYS A 34 -17.44 -9.01 -1.00
C LYS A 34 -17.77 -7.66 -0.37
N GLY A 35 -16.74 -6.84 -0.16
CA GLY A 35 -16.90 -5.50 0.38
C GLY A 35 -17.37 -4.61 -0.74
N ASN A 36 -18.02 -3.50 -0.43
CA ASN A 36 -18.39 -2.54 -1.47
C ASN A 36 -17.10 -1.90 -2.04
N CYS A 37 -16.62 -2.39 -3.19
CA CYS A 37 -15.38 -1.97 -3.85
C CYS A 37 -15.36 -0.47 -4.15
N TYR A 38 -16.52 0.12 -4.44
CA TYR A 38 -16.66 1.57 -4.59
C TYR A 38 -16.31 2.30 -3.28
N LYS A 39 -16.90 1.88 -2.15
CA LYS A 39 -16.61 2.49 -0.84
C LYS A 39 -15.15 2.29 -0.41
N GLN A 40 -14.56 1.13 -0.74
CA GLN A 40 -13.14 0.89 -0.46
C GLN A 40 -12.24 1.82 -1.28
N THR A 41 -12.59 2.05 -2.55
CA THR A 41 -11.88 2.99 -3.43
C THR A 41 -11.98 4.41 -2.88
N GLU A 42 -13.16 4.85 -2.44
CA GLU A 42 -13.31 6.16 -1.78
C GLU A 42 -12.46 6.27 -0.51
N ALA A 43 -12.44 5.23 0.33
CA ALA A 43 -11.63 5.22 1.54
C ALA A 43 -10.14 5.38 1.23
N ARG A 44 -9.63 4.66 0.21
CA ARG A 44 -8.25 4.80 -0.28
C ARG A 44 -7.97 6.22 -0.78
N LEU A 45 -8.88 6.82 -1.55
CA LEU A 45 -8.75 8.18 -2.06
C LEU A 45 -8.71 9.24 -0.95
N TYR A 46 -9.52 9.10 0.10
CA TYR A 46 -9.47 10.00 1.26
C TYR A 46 -8.17 9.83 2.07
N ALA A 47 -7.62 8.62 2.14
CA ALA A 47 -6.38 8.34 2.84
C ALA A 47 -5.13 8.80 2.07
N TYR A 48 -5.24 9.00 0.75
CA TYR A 48 -4.11 9.28 -0.14
C TYR A 48 -3.21 10.45 0.30
N PRO A 49 -3.73 11.65 0.67
CA PRO A 49 -2.87 12.74 1.15
C PRO A 49 -2.11 12.36 2.42
N THR A 50 -2.77 11.68 3.36
CA THR A 50 -2.16 11.20 4.61
C THR A 50 -1.07 10.17 4.36
N LEU A 51 -1.26 9.27 3.39
CA LEU A 51 -0.23 8.29 3.00
C LEU A 51 1.03 8.99 2.45
N LEU A 52 0.86 10.04 1.64
CA LEU A 52 1.99 10.84 1.15
C LEU A 52 2.75 11.52 2.29
N GLU A 53 2.04 12.05 3.29
CA GLU A 53 2.66 12.64 4.49
C GLU A 53 3.39 11.58 5.33
N ASN A 54 2.79 10.40 5.53
CA ASN A 54 3.43 9.28 6.23
C ASN A 54 4.71 8.84 5.53
N ILE A 55 4.72 8.71 4.21
CA ILE A 55 5.92 8.36 3.43
C ILE A 55 7.05 9.36 3.68
N LYS A 56 6.74 10.67 3.69
CA LYS A 56 7.73 11.71 4.01
C LYS A 56 8.25 11.56 5.43
N ARG A 57 7.37 11.35 6.41
CA ARG A 57 7.74 11.14 7.81
C ARG A 57 8.64 9.92 7.98
N TYR A 58 8.28 8.77 7.42
CA TYR A 58 9.08 7.55 7.56
C TYR A 58 10.47 7.67 6.94
N ARG A 59 10.63 8.46 5.87
CA ARG A 59 11.96 8.73 5.30
C ARG A 59 12.84 9.50 6.29
N LEU A 60 12.28 10.53 6.92
CA LEU A 60 12.97 11.29 7.97
C LEU A 60 13.29 10.40 9.18
N ASP A 61 12.32 9.59 9.64
CA ASP A 61 12.53 8.65 10.75
C ASP A 61 13.69 7.68 10.46
N ILE A 62 13.81 7.17 9.23
CA ILE A 62 14.92 6.29 8.82
C ILE A 62 16.25 7.05 8.82
N GLU A 63 16.28 8.28 8.35
CA GLU A 63 17.49 9.12 8.34
C GLU A 63 17.95 9.42 9.78
N ASP A 64 17.03 9.77 10.66
CA ASP A 64 17.31 10.02 12.08
C ASP A 64 17.82 8.75 12.77
N LEU A 65 17.15 7.60 12.58
CA LEU A 65 17.59 6.31 13.12
C LEU A 65 18.98 5.88 12.63
N LYS A 66 19.37 6.26 11.41
CA LYS A 66 20.72 6.02 10.87
C LYS A 66 21.78 6.95 11.46
N ARG A 67 21.38 8.16 11.87
CA ARG A 67 22.27 9.18 12.46
C ARG A 67 22.49 8.96 13.95
N GLU A 68 21.53 8.37 14.64
CA GLU A 68 21.63 8.04 16.06
C GLU A 68 22.86 7.17 16.37
N LYS A 69 23.62 7.55 17.41
CA LYS A 69 24.71 6.72 17.90
C LYS A 69 24.12 5.51 18.62
N ILE A 70 24.54 4.31 18.22
CA ILE A 70 24.15 3.04 18.84
C ILE A 70 24.66 3.06 20.30
N THR A 71 23.74 3.24 21.24
CA THR A 71 24.07 3.36 22.66
C THR A 71 23.45 2.17 23.41
N GLU A 72 24.23 1.49 24.25
CA GLU A 72 23.77 0.30 25.00
C GLU A 72 22.63 0.61 25.98
N LYS A 73 22.56 1.85 26.48
CA LYS A 73 21.62 2.30 27.51
C LYS A 73 20.54 3.22 26.94
N SER A 74 19.75 2.77 25.96
CA SER A 74 18.50 3.46 25.67
C SER A 74 17.47 3.11 26.75
N LYS A 75 17.05 4.09 27.55
CA LYS A 75 16.01 3.94 28.59
C LYS A 75 14.61 3.64 28.04
N ASP A 76 14.42 3.76 26.72
CA ASP A 76 13.16 3.57 26.02
C ASP A 76 12.83 2.13 25.64
N ILE A 77 13.65 1.15 26.04
CA ILE A 77 13.48 -0.24 25.61
C ILE A 77 12.89 -1.06 26.73
N THR A 78 11.56 -1.19 26.74
CA THR A 78 10.90 -2.37 27.26
C THR A 78 11.27 -3.55 26.35
N SER A 79 12.35 -4.25 26.70
CA SER A 79 12.80 -5.42 25.92
C SER A 79 11.78 -6.55 26.11
N PHE A 80 10.92 -6.77 25.11
CA PHE A 80 10.26 -8.05 24.95
C PHE A 80 11.31 -9.05 24.45
N SER A 81 11.75 -9.92 25.36
CA SER A 81 12.51 -11.12 25.02
C SER A 81 11.53 -12.12 24.41
N VAL A 82 11.55 -12.28 23.10
CA VAL A 82 10.92 -13.44 22.45
C VAL A 82 12.02 -14.51 22.42
N ASP A 83 11.83 -15.60 23.16
CA ASP A 83 12.68 -16.80 23.20
C ASP A 83 14.08 -16.68 23.84
N GLY A 84 14.29 -15.74 24.76
CA GLY A 84 15.49 -15.72 25.61
C GLY A 84 16.80 -15.32 24.91
N ILE A 85 16.76 -15.01 23.61
CA ILE A 85 17.90 -14.50 22.84
C ILE A 85 18.05 -13.00 23.12
N ARG A 86 19.20 -12.59 23.67
CA ARG A 86 19.54 -11.17 23.82
C ARG A 86 20.08 -10.64 22.50
N LEU A 87 19.29 -9.78 21.83
CA LEU A 87 19.78 -9.03 20.68
C LEU A 87 20.84 -8.00 21.12
N THR A 88 21.86 -7.85 20.29
CA THR A 88 22.86 -6.78 20.41
C THR A 88 22.22 -5.41 20.16
N PRO A 89 22.82 -4.31 20.66
CA PRO A 89 22.36 -2.95 20.37
C PRO A 89 22.26 -2.66 18.86
N GLU A 90 23.17 -3.22 18.05
CA GLU A 90 23.20 -3.07 16.59
C GLU A 90 22.02 -3.79 15.92
N GLU A 91 21.78 -5.06 16.27
CA GLU A 91 20.66 -5.84 15.74
C GLU A 91 19.31 -5.20 16.12
N ARG A 92 19.23 -4.61 17.31
CA ARG A 92 18.04 -3.89 17.75
C ARG A 92 17.81 -2.62 16.93
N GLN A 93 18.86 -1.86 16.63
CA GLN A 93 18.74 -0.66 15.78
C GLN A 93 18.38 -1.04 14.34
N ALA A 94 19.02 -2.07 13.78
CA ALA A 94 18.67 -2.61 12.47
C ALA A 94 17.21 -3.08 12.42
N GLY A 95 16.72 -3.76 13.48
CA GLY A 95 15.32 -4.17 13.59
C GLY A 95 14.34 -2.98 13.61
N LYS A 96 14.68 -1.88 14.28
CA LYS A 96 13.86 -0.65 14.27
C LYS A 96 13.81 -0.03 12.86
N ILE A 97 14.96 0.10 12.21
CA ILE A 97 15.04 0.65 10.84
C ILE A 97 14.21 -0.22 9.90
N LEU A 98 14.38 -1.55 9.96
CA LEU A 98 13.62 -2.50 9.14
C LEU A 98 12.10 -2.38 9.38
N ALA A 99 11.67 -2.23 10.64
CA ALA A 99 10.25 -2.06 10.96
C ALA A 99 9.65 -0.79 10.34
N VAL A 100 10.41 0.32 10.31
CA VAL A 100 9.99 1.57 9.64
C VAL A 100 10.03 1.41 8.12
N GLU A 101 11.05 0.75 7.57
CA GLU A 101 11.16 0.48 6.13
C GLU A 101 9.99 -0.38 5.62
N ILE A 102 9.56 -1.39 6.37
CA ILE A 102 8.38 -2.20 6.02
C ILE A 102 7.12 -1.33 5.94
N LYS A 103 6.92 -0.41 6.90
CA LYS A 103 5.79 0.53 6.88
C LYS A 103 5.87 1.46 5.66
N LEU A 104 7.05 1.99 5.37
CA LEU A 104 7.30 2.83 4.20
C LEU A 104 6.97 2.10 2.89
N GLN A 105 7.41 0.85 2.72
CA GLN A 105 7.14 0.08 1.51
C GLN A 105 5.65 -0.23 1.36
N ARG A 106 4.95 -0.50 2.47
CA ARG A 106 3.50 -0.72 2.45
C ARG A 106 2.75 0.52 1.96
N ASP A 107 3.00 1.68 2.56
CA ASP A 107 2.31 2.92 2.20
C ASP A 107 2.69 3.36 0.77
N LYS A 108 3.95 3.17 0.36
CA LYS A 108 4.40 3.45 -1.00
C LYS A 108 3.68 2.59 -2.03
N LYS A 109 3.57 1.28 -1.78
CA LYS A 109 2.85 0.37 -2.67
C LYS A 109 1.38 0.79 -2.84
N GLU A 110 0.72 1.15 -1.74
CA GLU A 110 -0.67 1.64 -1.78
C GLU A 110 -0.79 2.92 -2.61
N VAL A 111 0.11 3.88 -2.43
CA VAL A 111 0.15 5.12 -3.23
C VAL A 111 0.39 4.82 -4.71
N ASP A 112 1.29 3.89 -5.04
CA ASP A 112 1.59 3.49 -6.41
C ASP A 112 0.37 2.83 -7.09
N GLU A 113 -0.38 1.99 -6.37
CA GLU A 113 -1.65 1.40 -6.84
C GLU A 113 -2.71 2.49 -7.11
N ILE A 114 -2.89 3.44 -6.19
CA ILE A 114 -3.82 4.56 -6.36
C ILE A 114 -3.42 5.42 -7.56
N ASN A 115 -2.14 5.74 -7.71
CA ASN A 115 -1.63 6.51 -8.84
C ASN A 115 -1.88 5.81 -10.18
N ALA A 116 -1.67 4.49 -10.24
CA ALA A 116 -1.97 3.71 -11.44
C ALA A 116 -3.48 3.74 -11.79
N ALA A 117 -4.35 3.68 -10.78
CA ALA A 117 -5.80 3.80 -10.98
C ALA A 117 -6.21 5.23 -11.40
N LEU A 118 -5.62 6.27 -10.82
CA LEU A 118 -5.85 7.66 -11.22
C LEU A 118 -5.42 7.92 -12.66
N LYS A 119 -4.28 7.37 -13.08
CA LYS A 119 -3.78 7.49 -14.45
C LYS A 119 -4.75 6.91 -15.49
N ALA A 120 -5.52 5.89 -15.12
CA ALA A 120 -6.50 5.29 -16.03
C ALA A 120 -7.69 6.23 -16.34
N ILE A 121 -7.97 7.18 -15.44
CA ILE A 121 -9.08 8.13 -15.58
C ILE A 121 -8.60 9.57 -15.88
N GLU A 122 -7.29 9.78 -16.04
CA GLU A 122 -6.67 11.10 -16.21
C GLU A 122 -7.14 11.83 -17.47
N GLY A 123 -7.50 11.09 -18.53
CA GLY A 123 -8.02 11.65 -19.77
C GLY A 123 -9.50 12.06 -19.74
N ASP A 124 -10.20 11.84 -18.63
CA ASP A 124 -11.62 12.19 -18.50
C ASP A 124 -11.81 13.68 -18.18
N GLU A 125 -12.78 14.32 -18.83
CA GLU A 125 -13.14 15.73 -18.58
C GLU A 125 -13.43 16.03 -17.11
N TYR A 126 -14.01 15.06 -16.38
CA TYR A 126 -14.38 15.21 -14.98
C TYR A 126 -13.31 14.71 -14.01
N TYR A 127 -12.09 14.39 -14.48
CA TYR A 127 -10.99 13.90 -13.63
C TYR A 127 -10.73 14.83 -12.43
N SER A 128 -10.74 16.14 -12.67
CA SER A 128 -10.48 17.16 -11.64
C SER A 128 -11.48 17.12 -10.47
N VAL A 129 -12.70 16.62 -10.69
CA VAL A 129 -13.71 16.40 -9.63
C VAL A 129 -13.18 15.46 -8.55
N VAL A 130 -12.44 14.41 -8.93
CA VAL A 130 -11.88 13.43 -8.00
C VAL A 130 -10.86 14.12 -7.08
N ALA A 131 -9.92 14.87 -7.66
CA ALA A 131 -8.91 15.58 -6.89
C ALA A 131 -9.54 16.62 -5.94
N MET A 132 -10.49 17.42 -6.43
CA MET A 132 -11.18 18.41 -5.60
C MET A 132 -11.99 17.76 -4.47
N LYS A 133 -12.68 16.65 -4.75
CA LYS A 133 -13.50 15.99 -3.75
C LYS A 133 -12.68 15.30 -2.67
N TYR A 134 -11.72 14.45 -3.05
CA TYR A 134 -11.06 13.56 -2.10
C TYR A 134 -9.78 14.14 -1.51
N PHE A 135 -9.04 14.95 -2.27
CA PHE A 135 -7.78 15.52 -1.79
C PHE A 135 -8.01 16.89 -1.13
N GLN A 136 -8.85 17.73 -1.73
CA GLN A 136 -9.15 19.06 -1.20
C GLN A 136 -10.38 19.09 -0.29
N LYS A 137 -11.13 17.99 -0.19
CA LYS A 137 -12.35 17.87 0.62
C LYS A 137 -13.41 18.93 0.28
N ALA A 138 -13.47 19.35 -0.98
CA ALA A 138 -14.45 20.33 -1.44
C ALA A 138 -15.89 19.78 -1.42
N SER A 139 -16.86 20.67 -1.17
CA SER A 139 -18.28 20.34 -1.34
C SER A 139 -18.64 20.20 -2.81
N ASP A 140 -19.70 19.44 -3.10
CA ASP A 140 -20.16 19.21 -4.46
C ASP A 140 -20.65 20.53 -5.11
N GLU A 141 -21.26 21.41 -4.32
CA GLU A 141 -21.62 22.79 -4.70
C GLU A 141 -20.41 23.61 -5.15
N LYS A 142 -19.31 23.57 -4.38
CA LYS A 142 -18.09 24.31 -4.71
C LYS A 142 -17.46 23.78 -6.00
N ILE A 143 -17.49 22.46 -6.20
CA ILE A 143 -16.97 21.83 -7.42
C ILE A 143 -17.81 22.23 -8.64
N ALA A 144 -19.14 22.21 -8.51
CA ALA A 144 -20.08 22.64 -9.56
C ALA A 144 -19.93 24.12 -9.94
N GLY A 145 -19.47 24.96 -9.02
CA GLY A 145 -19.11 26.35 -9.30
C GLY A 145 -17.79 26.52 -10.06
N GLN A 146 -16.87 25.56 -9.96
CA GLN A 146 -15.54 25.62 -10.61
C GLN A 146 -15.53 24.94 -11.98
N ILE A 147 -16.24 23.82 -12.12
CA ILE A 147 -16.55 23.21 -13.41
C ILE A 147 -18.00 23.59 -13.67
N PRO A 148 -18.30 24.54 -14.57
CA PRO A 148 -19.63 25.10 -14.77
C PRO A 148 -20.63 24.04 -15.26
N CYS A 149 -21.08 23.20 -14.34
CA CYS A 149 -21.96 22.06 -14.59
C CYS A 149 -22.88 21.86 -13.37
N ALA A 150 -24.03 21.21 -13.58
CA ALA A 150 -24.96 20.95 -12.50
C ALA A 150 -24.35 19.99 -11.45
N GLU A 151 -24.68 20.20 -10.17
CA GLU A 151 -24.19 19.35 -9.07
C GLU A 151 -24.50 17.86 -9.29
N ARG A 152 -25.69 17.55 -9.86
CA ARG A 152 -26.07 16.18 -10.23
C ARG A 152 -25.08 15.55 -11.21
N THR A 153 -24.58 16.33 -12.17
CA THR A 153 -23.60 15.91 -13.17
C THR A 153 -22.24 15.62 -12.52
N VAL A 154 -21.81 16.46 -11.58
CA VAL A 154 -20.60 16.23 -10.77
C VAL A 154 -20.69 14.89 -10.03
N ARG A 155 -21.80 14.65 -9.31
CA ARG A 155 -21.99 13.40 -8.54
C ARG A 155 -21.97 12.17 -9.45
N TYR A 156 -22.70 12.22 -10.56
CA TYR A 156 -22.80 11.10 -11.49
C TYR A 156 -21.46 10.73 -12.13
N ASN A 157 -20.75 11.73 -12.69
CA ASN A 157 -19.45 11.48 -13.32
C ASN A 157 -18.40 11.06 -12.30
N ARG A 158 -18.38 11.65 -11.10
CA ARG A 158 -17.53 11.17 -10.00
C ARG A 158 -17.78 9.69 -9.71
N SER A 159 -19.05 9.30 -9.56
CA SER A 159 -19.37 7.89 -9.29
C SER A 159 -18.97 6.97 -10.43
N ARG A 160 -19.06 7.41 -11.69
CA ARG A 160 -18.54 6.68 -12.86
C ARG A 160 -17.03 6.46 -12.75
N LEU A 161 -16.27 7.52 -12.48
CA LEU A 161 -14.81 7.47 -12.39
C LEU A 161 -14.34 6.55 -11.27
N ILE A 162 -14.98 6.59 -10.11
CA ILE A 162 -14.62 5.72 -8.98
C ILE A 162 -14.92 4.26 -9.30
N LYS A 163 -16.00 3.95 -10.02
CA LYS A 163 -16.26 2.58 -10.49
C LYS A 163 -15.19 2.10 -11.45
N GLN A 164 -14.71 2.95 -12.36
CA GLN A 164 -13.59 2.62 -13.25
C GLN A 164 -12.29 2.38 -12.47
N MET A 165 -12.00 3.21 -11.47
CA MET A 165 -10.87 3.01 -10.57
C MET A 165 -11.00 1.70 -9.77
N ALA A 166 -12.18 1.41 -9.24
CA ALA A 166 -12.46 0.18 -8.50
C ALA A 166 -12.22 -1.05 -9.38
N LEU A 167 -12.68 -1.03 -10.64
CA LEU A 167 -12.40 -2.09 -11.60
C LEU A 167 -10.90 -2.27 -11.84
N ARG A 168 -10.13 -1.19 -11.85
CA ARG A 168 -8.67 -1.25 -12.03
C ARG A 168 -7.92 -1.80 -10.81
N LEU A 169 -8.44 -1.56 -9.61
CA LEU A 169 -7.84 -1.98 -8.33
C LEU A 169 -8.22 -3.42 -7.95
N TYR A 170 -9.48 -3.80 -8.18
CA TYR A 170 -10.04 -5.07 -7.69
C TYR A 170 -10.41 -6.05 -8.82
N GLY A 171 -10.34 -5.63 -10.08
CA GLY A 171 -10.70 -6.48 -11.21
C GLY A 171 -12.17 -6.94 -11.14
N ALA A 172 -12.40 -8.22 -11.41
CA ALA A 172 -13.76 -8.79 -11.44
C ALA A 172 -14.52 -8.68 -10.11
N GLU A 173 -13.83 -8.47 -8.98
CA GLU A 173 -14.48 -8.26 -7.68
C GLU A 173 -15.22 -6.91 -7.60
N ALA A 174 -14.94 -5.98 -8.51
CA ALA A 174 -15.61 -4.67 -8.56
C ALA A 174 -16.93 -4.66 -9.35
N LEU A 175 -17.28 -5.77 -10.02
CA LEU A 175 -18.51 -5.94 -10.80
C LEU A 175 -19.68 -6.37 -9.90
#